data_AF-A0AAF0KS97-F1
#
_entry.id   AF-A0AAF0KS97-F1
#
_cell.length_a   1.000
_cell.length_b   1.000
_cell.length_c   1.000
_cell.angle_alpha   90.00
_cell.angle_beta   90.00
_cell.angle_gamma   90.00
#
_symmetry.space_group_name_H-M   'P 1'
#
loop_
_entity.id
_entity.type
_entity.pdbx_description
1 polymer ?
#
loop_
_entity_poly.entity_id
_entity_poly.type
_entity_poly.pdbx_seq_one_letter_code
_entity_poly.pdbx_strand_id
1 'polypeptide(L)'
;MSHDADSEQNSVEMYKTLHALKEGVDFMVNQLIRGSYLTTSTFANNLVHLNRAFEPVQALMAVPGVMAMLLREDVLLAADLIATGRAIAMMNNFLVCVIGQKAEGL
;
A
#
# COMPACT_ATOMS: atom_id res chain seq x y z
N MET A 1 -25.30 7.62 -25.45
CA MET A 1 -25.16 6.22 -25.03
C MET A 1 -23.71 5.70 -25.06
N SER A 2 -22.71 6.38 -25.65
CA SER A 2 -21.31 5.88 -25.61
C SER A 2 -20.48 6.36 -24.40
N HIS A 3 -20.83 7.49 -23.78
CA HIS A 3 -20.06 8.05 -22.66
C HIS A 3 -20.16 7.21 -21.37
N ASP A 4 -21.31 6.57 -21.13
CA ASP A 4 -21.52 5.73 -19.95
C ASP A 4 -20.75 4.42 -20.05
N ALA A 5 -20.76 3.79 -21.23
CA ALA A 5 -20.01 2.54 -21.50
C ALA A 5 -18.49 2.72 -21.38
N ASP A 6 -17.94 3.85 -21.86
CA ASP A 6 -16.52 4.15 -21.71
C ASP A 6 -16.12 4.40 -20.24
N SER A 7 -17.01 5.01 -19.44
CA SER A 7 -16.78 5.24 -18.00
C SER A 7 -16.83 3.97 -17.16
N GLU A 8 -17.71 3.04 -17.52
CA GLU A 8 -17.90 1.76 -16.83
C GLU A 8 -16.72 0.82 -17.14
N GLN A 9 -16.29 0.77 -18.41
CA GLN A 9 -15.11 0.02 -18.83
C GLN A 9 -13.83 0.51 -18.13
N ASN A 10 -13.65 1.83 -18.02
CA ASN A 10 -12.52 2.43 -17.30
C ASN A 10 -12.55 2.08 -15.79
N SER A 11 -13.74 2.05 -15.19
CA SER A 11 -13.91 1.66 -13.79
C SER A 11 -13.53 0.19 -13.55
N VAL A 12 -13.91 -0.71 -14.46
CA VAL A 12 -13.55 -2.14 -14.39
C VAL A 12 -12.05 -2.36 -14.55
N GLU A 13 -11.41 -1.66 -15.49
CA GLU A 13 -9.96 -1.74 -15.69
C GLU A 13 -9.19 -1.21 -14.47
N MET A 14 -9.64 -0.10 -13.89
CA MET A 14 -9.03 0.48 -12.70
C MET A 14 -9.21 -0.42 -11.48
N TYR A 15 -10.37 -1.05 -11.31
CA TYR A 15 -10.60 -2.05 -10.27
C TYR A 15 -9.66 -3.25 -10.39
N LYS A 16 -9.53 -3.82 -11.61
CA LYS A 16 -8.59 -4.93 -11.87
C LYS A 16 -7.14 -4.55 -11.58
N THR A 17 -6.77 -3.33 -11.96
CA THR A 17 -5.42 -2.80 -11.71
C THR A 17 -5.13 -2.69 -10.22
N LEU A 18 -6.06 -2.15 -9.44
CA LEU A 18 -5.94 -2.06 -7.99
C LEU A 18 -5.80 -3.44 -7.33
N HIS A 19 -6.57 -4.42 -7.77
CA HIS A 19 -6.47 -5.79 -7.26
C HIS A 19 -5.10 -6.42 -7.54
N ALA A 20 -4.60 -6.29 -8.77
CA ALA A 20 -3.28 -6.82 -9.14
C ALA A 20 -2.14 -6.14 -8.36
N LEU A 21 -2.22 -4.82 -8.16
CA LEU A 21 -1.25 -4.10 -7.33
C LEU A 21 -1.33 -4.56 -5.86
N LYS A 22 -2.54 -4.79 -5.35
CA LYS A 22 -2.75 -5.27 -3.98
C LYS A 22 -2.12 -6.64 -3.75
N GLU A 23 -2.24 -7.57 -4.69
CA GLU A 23 -1.59 -8.88 -4.58
C GLU A 23 -0.06 -8.77 -4.42
N GLY A 24 0.57 -7.87 -5.18
CA GLY A 24 2.00 -7.58 -5.05
C GLY A 24 2.36 -6.95 -3.70
N VAL A 25 1.53 -6.03 -3.21
CA VAL A 25 1.67 -5.43 -1.88
C VAL A 25 1.53 -6.49 -0.78
N ASP A 26 0.55 -7.38 -0.88
CA ASP A 26 0.29 -8.44 0.10
C ASP A 26 1.42 -9.43 0.21
N PHE A 27 2.03 -9.77 -0.92
CA PHE A 27 3.23 -10.58 -0.92
C PHE A 27 4.33 -9.93 -0.07
N MET A 28 4.57 -8.63 -0.25
CA MET A 28 5.59 -7.88 0.49
C MET A 28 5.25 -7.69 1.97
N VAL A 29 3.98 -7.41 2.29
CA VAL A 29 3.49 -7.32 3.67
C VAL A 29 3.69 -8.65 4.39
N ASN A 30 3.36 -9.78 3.75
CA ASN A 30 3.55 -11.10 4.33
C ASN A 30 5.03 -11.42 4.60
N GLN A 31 5.93 -11.01 3.71
CA GLN A 31 7.38 -11.13 3.94
C GLN A 31 7.81 -10.32 5.17
N LEU A 32 7.30 -9.11 5.35
CA LEU A 32 7.61 -8.25 6.51
C LEU A 32 7.05 -8.79 7.82
N ILE A 33 5.85 -9.40 7.81
CA ILE A 33 5.23 -9.97 9.01
C ILE A 33 5.95 -11.25 9.45
N ARG A 34 6.33 -12.11 8.49
CA ARG A 34 6.84 -13.46 8.78
C ARG A 34 8.37 -13.56 8.74
N GLY A 35 9.04 -12.53 8.21
CA GLY A 35 10.48 -12.51 8.06
C GLY A 35 11.19 -12.52 9.42
N SER A 36 12.12 -13.46 9.60
CA SER A 36 13.06 -13.43 10.73
C SER A 36 14.24 -12.52 10.36
N TYR A 37 14.13 -11.24 10.69
CA TYR A 37 15.14 -10.25 10.34
C TYR A 37 16.30 -10.25 11.34
N LEU A 38 17.51 -10.54 10.85
CA LEU A 38 18.74 -10.54 11.66
C LEU A 38 19.18 -9.13 12.08
N THR A 39 18.80 -8.11 11.31
CA THR A 39 19.18 -6.72 11.57
C THR A 39 18.07 -5.74 11.20
N THR A 40 18.05 -4.59 11.87
CA THR A 40 17.16 -3.47 11.53
C THR A 40 17.35 -2.97 10.10
N SER A 41 18.57 -3.01 9.54
CA SER A 41 18.82 -2.55 8.17
C SER A 41 18.19 -3.47 7.13
N THR A 42 18.17 -4.80 7.37
CA THR A 42 17.44 -5.74 6.51
C THR A 42 15.93 -5.47 6.56
N PHE A 43 15.37 -5.25 7.75
CA PHE A 43 13.96 -4.87 7.89
C PHE A 43 13.65 -3.57 7.15
N ALA A 44 14.46 -2.53 7.34
CA ALA A 44 14.30 -1.23 6.70
C ALA A 44 14.34 -1.33 5.17
N ASN A 45 15.25 -2.14 4.62
CA ASN A 45 15.33 -2.36 3.17
C ASN A 45 14.04 -3.00 2.63
N ASN A 46 13.52 -4.02 3.31
CA ASN A 46 12.25 -4.64 2.91
C ASN A 46 11.07 -3.66 3.00
N LEU A 47 11.06 -2.80 4.01
CA LEU A 47 10.04 -1.75 4.13
C LEU A 47 10.13 -0.73 2.99
N VAL A 48 11.33 -0.36 2.54
CA VAL A 48 11.51 0.50 1.34
C VAL A 48 10.91 -0.16 0.10
N HIS A 49 11.10 -1.47 -0.08
CA HIS A 49 10.47 -2.20 -1.19
C HIS A 49 8.94 -2.21 -1.08
N LEU A 50 8.39 -2.39 0.12
CA LEU A 50 6.94 -2.27 0.33
C LEU A 50 6.41 -0.86 0.00
N ASN A 51 7.11 0.20 0.44
CA ASN A 51 6.73 1.58 0.10
C ASN A 51 6.63 1.79 -1.42
N ARG A 52 7.64 1.32 -2.17
CA ARG A 52 7.66 1.41 -3.65
C ARG A 52 6.53 0.60 -4.30
N ALA A 53 6.22 -0.58 -3.77
CA ALA A 53 5.12 -1.38 -4.27
C ALA A 53 3.74 -0.73 -4.00
N PHE A 54 3.62 0.01 -2.90
CA PHE A 54 2.37 0.67 -2.51
C PHE A 54 2.17 2.05 -3.16
N GLU A 55 3.21 2.69 -3.66
CA GLU A 55 3.13 4.01 -4.30
C GLU A 55 2.10 4.09 -5.45
N PRO A 56 2.04 3.13 -6.41
CA PRO A 56 1.02 3.15 -7.46
C PRO A 56 -0.41 2.98 -6.93
N VAL A 57 -0.59 2.18 -5.86
CA VAL A 57 -1.89 2.03 -5.18
C VAL A 57 -2.32 3.37 -4.60
N GLN A 58 -1.41 4.04 -3.87
CA GLN A 58 -1.71 5.33 -3.26
C GLN A 58 -2.02 6.41 -4.30
N ALA A 59 -1.31 6.41 -5.43
CA ALA A 59 -1.58 7.31 -6.54
C ALA A 59 -2.99 7.08 -7.13
N LEU A 60 -3.39 5.82 -7.32
CA LEU A 60 -4.74 5.49 -7.81
C LEU A 60 -5.82 5.85 -6.80
N MET A 61 -5.61 5.61 -5.51
CA MET A 61 -6.56 6.01 -4.46
C MET A 61 -6.72 7.53 -4.36
N ALA A 62 -5.73 8.32 -4.81
CA ALA A 62 -5.81 9.78 -4.86
C ALA A 62 -6.57 10.30 -6.09
N VAL A 63 -6.86 9.46 -7.09
CA VAL A 63 -7.66 9.86 -8.26
C VAL A 63 -9.10 10.13 -7.80
N PRO A 64 -9.68 11.30 -8.17
CA PRO A 64 -11.06 11.63 -7.79
C PRO A 64 -12.06 10.54 -8.19
N GLY A 65 -12.92 10.16 -7.25
CA GLY A 65 -13.96 9.16 -7.47
C GLY A 65 -13.51 7.70 -7.28
N VAL A 66 -12.22 7.38 -7.32
CA VAL A 66 -11.75 5.98 -7.15
C VAL A 66 -12.08 5.43 -5.77
N MET A 67 -11.78 6.18 -4.70
CA MET A 67 -12.13 5.74 -3.34
C MET A 67 -13.64 5.66 -3.13
N ALA A 68 -14.43 6.54 -3.75
CA ALA A 68 -15.89 6.47 -3.67
C ALA A 68 -16.43 5.23 -4.39
N MET A 69 -15.85 4.88 -5.55
CA MET A 69 -16.15 3.64 -6.27
C MET A 69 -15.79 2.42 -5.44
N LEU A 70 -14.57 2.34 -4.88
CA LEU A 70 -14.16 1.24 -4.02
C LEU A 70 -15.08 1.08 -2.81
N LEU A 71 -15.42 2.16 -2.12
CA LEU A 71 -16.34 2.12 -0.97
C LEU A 71 -17.77 1.68 -1.35
N ARG A 72 -18.14 1.75 -2.63
CA ARG A 72 -19.45 1.29 -3.11
C ARG A 72 -19.42 -0.17 -3.57
N GLU A 73 -18.38 -0.54 -4.31
CA GLU A 73 -18.27 -1.85 -5.00
C GLU A 73 -17.52 -2.89 -4.16
N ASP A 74 -16.49 -2.49 -3.41
CA ASP A 74 -15.67 -3.38 -2.58
C ASP A 74 -15.09 -2.65 -1.35
N VAL A 75 -15.92 -2.55 -0.31
CA VAL A 75 -15.57 -1.93 0.98
C VAL A 75 -14.40 -2.64 1.65
N LEU A 76 -14.25 -3.96 1.47
CA LEU A 76 -13.21 -4.72 2.14
C LEU A 76 -11.84 -4.39 1.53
N LEU A 77 -11.76 -4.33 0.20
CA LEU A 77 -10.56 -3.86 -0.48
C LEU A 77 -10.23 -2.42 -0.07
N ALA A 78 -11.22 -1.52 -0.05
CA ALA A 78 -11.00 -0.13 0.39
C ALA A 78 -10.40 -0.05 1.81
N ALA A 79 -10.98 -0.77 2.76
CA ALA A 79 -10.53 -0.79 4.15
C ALA A 79 -9.12 -1.34 4.28
N ASP A 80 -8.81 -2.41 3.55
CA ASP A 80 -7.50 -3.06 3.57
C ASP A 80 -6.40 -2.17 2.98
N LEU A 81 -6.66 -1.48 1.86
CA LEU A 81 -5.71 -0.52 1.29
C LEU A 81 -5.43 0.64 2.26
N ILE A 82 -6.47 1.17 2.93
CA ILE A 82 -6.30 2.22 3.95
C ILE A 82 -5.47 1.71 5.13
N ALA A 83 -5.78 0.51 5.63
CA ALA A 83 -5.06 -0.09 6.75
C ALA A 83 -3.58 -0.33 6.40
N THR A 84 -3.32 -0.86 5.20
CA THR A 84 -1.97 -1.08 4.67
C THR A 84 -1.18 0.22 4.61
N GLY A 85 -1.75 1.28 4.03
CA GLY A 85 -1.09 2.59 3.98
C GLY A 85 -0.75 3.16 5.36
N ARG A 86 -1.67 3.01 6.33
CA ARG A 86 -1.43 3.42 7.73
C ARG A 86 -0.33 2.60 8.39
N ALA A 87 -0.30 1.28 8.18
CA ALA A 87 0.73 0.41 8.71
C ALA A 87 2.11 0.80 8.17
N ILE A 88 2.23 1.06 6.86
CA ILE A 88 3.47 1.53 6.24
C ILE A 88 3.93 2.86 6.88
N ALA A 89 3.02 3.82 7.04
CA ALA A 89 3.34 5.12 7.64
C ALA A 89 3.83 4.99 9.09
N MET A 90 3.17 4.15 9.91
CA MET A 90 3.59 3.87 11.28
C MET A 90 4.98 3.22 11.33
N MET A 91 5.24 2.22 10.48
CA MET A 91 6.53 1.53 10.43
C MET A 91 7.66 2.45 9.96
N ASN A 92 7.41 3.31 8.98
CA ASN A 92 8.36 4.33 8.52
C ASN A 92 8.72 5.29 9.67
N ASN A 93 7.71 5.76 10.41
CA ASN A 93 7.93 6.63 11.56
C ASN A 93 8.74 5.94 12.67
N PHE A 94 8.43 4.68 12.97
CA PHE A 94 9.17 3.90 13.96
C PHE A 94 10.66 3.73 13.58
N LEU A 95 10.97 3.49 12.30
CA LEU A 95 12.36 3.37 11.86
C LEU A 95 13.16 4.67 12.06
N VAL A 96 12.54 5.84 11.95
CA VAL A 96 13.21 7.12 12.26
C VAL A 96 13.67 7.14 13.72
N CYS A 97 12.84 6.67 14.66
CA CYS A 97 13.21 6.56 16.06
C CYS A 97 14.38 5.60 16.28
N VAL A 98 14.36 4.43 15.65
CA VAL A 98 15.42 3.42 15.81
C VAL A 98 16.76 3.89 15.24
N ILE A 99 16.74 4.57 14.10
CA ILE A 99 17.96 5.14 13.50
C ILE A 99 18.48 6.31 14.35
N GLY A 100 17.59 7.16 14.87
CA GLY A 100 17.94 8.23 15.79
C GLY A 100 18.64 7.72 17.05
N GLN A 101 18.11 6.68 17.69
CA GLN A 101 18.73 6.05 18.86
C GLN A 101 20.14 5.51 18.58
N LYS A 102 20.35 4.88 17.41
CA LYS A 102 21.69 4.42 17.00
C LYS A 102 22.69 5.56 16.83
N ALA A 103 22.24 6.74 16.41
CA ALA A 103 23.10 7.93 16.30
C ALA A 103 23.41 8.56 17.67
N GLU A 104 22.51 8.39 18.65
CA GLU A 104 22.68 8.85 20.03
C GLU A 104 23.50 7.89 20.91
N GLY A 105 23.92 6.72 20.39
CA GLY A 105 24.80 5.79 21.09
C GLY A 105 24.13 4.99 22.21
N LEU A 106 22.80 4.90 22.20
CA LEU A 106 22.00 4.04 23.08
C LEU A 106 21.87 2.60 22.53
#